data_AF-A0A1X2LTY9-F1
#
_entry.id   AF-A0A1X2LTY9-F1
#
_cell.length_a   1.000
_cell.length_b   1.000
_cell.length_c   1.000
_cell.angle_alpha   90.00
_cell.angle_beta   90.00
_cell.angle_gamma   90.00
#
_symmetry.space_group_name_H-M   'P 1'
#
loop_
_entity.id
_entity.type
_entity.pdbx_description
1 polymer ?
#
loop_
_entity_poly.entity_id
_entity_poly.type
_entity_poly.pdbx_seq_one_letter_code
_entity_poly.pdbx_strand_id
1 'polypeptide(L)'
;MPGDDADLFAALDFGDELGNNGCAATDFVEDTGAELAALDALNQDTSADDEDLSDADGSGGWQLTTLTNPAETVSVTASMDGQIRGVELSANVATMTESELAEEVLVVADLTRQRALSAQHALLARSLRAIGADDEAIRDLLDNGMGLPSPEQAAEAQAHVFVTRYISHTD
;
A
#
# COMPACT_ATOMS: atom_id res chain seq x y z
N MET A 1 -43.15 44.82 -5.42
CA MET A 1 -42.32 44.43 -6.57
C MET A 1 -41.70 43.09 -6.25
N PRO A 2 -42.23 41.99 -6.81
CA PRO A 2 -41.67 40.65 -6.75
C PRO A 2 -40.71 40.42 -7.93
N GLY A 3 -39.73 39.54 -7.74
CA GLY A 3 -38.89 38.88 -8.74
C GLY A 3 -38.28 37.71 -7.95
N ASP A 4 -38.80 36.49 -7.99
CA ASP A 4 -39.09 35.62 -9.14
C ASP A 4 -37.82 35.31 -9.94
N ASP A 5 -36.94 34.55 -9.27
CA ASP A 5 -35.83 33.81 -9.88
C ASP A 5 -35.98 32.34 -9.43
N ALA A 6 -37.07 31.71 -9.88
CA ALA A 6 -37.38 30.31 -9.61
C ALA A 6 -37.33 29.49 -10.91
N ASP A 7 -36.23 29.53 -11.67
CA ASP A 7 -36.08 28.70 -12.88
C ASP A 7 -34.60 28.44 -13.23
N LEU A 8 -33.89 27.66 -12.40
CA LEU A 8 -32.50 27.24 -12.69
C LEU A 8 -32.26 25.73 -12.64
N PHE A 9 -33.29 24.91 -12.40
CA PHE A 9 -33.14 23.44 -12.29
C PHE A 9 -33.96 22.64 -13.33
N ALA A 10 -34.56 23.29 -14.33
CA ALA A 10 -35.47 22.65 -15.27
C ALA A 10 -34.84 22.21 -16.62
N ALA A 11 -33.50 22.12 -16.73
CA ALA A 11 -32.86 21.87 -18.04
C ALA A 11 -31.72 20.84 -18.04
N LEU A 12 -31.83 19.75 -17.27
CA LEU A 12 -30.96 18.58 -17.47
C LEU A 12 -31.81 17.34 -17.78
N ASP A 13 -32.24 17.32 -19.04
CA ASP A 13 -32.72 16.15 -19.76
C ASP A 13 -31.54 15.16 -19.92
N PHE A 14 -31.53 14.09 -19.13
CA PHE A 14 -30.62 12.97 -19.32
C PHE A 14 -31.18 12.08 -20.45
N GLY A 15 -31.03 12.57 -21.67
CA GLY A 15 -31.28 11.82 -22.90
C GLY A 15 -30.08 10.93 -23.25
N ASP A 16 -30.31 9.63 -23.19
CA ASP A 16 -29.48 8.54 -23.70
C ASP A 16 -29.24 8.70 -25.22
N GLU A 17 -27.98 8.75 -25.67
CA GLU A 17 -27.64 8.40 -27.05
C GLU A 17 -26.25 7.76 -27.11
N LEU A 18 -26.24 6.44 -26.91
CA LEU A 18 -25.15 5.58 -27.34
C LEU A 18 -25.06 5.61 -28.87
N GLY A 19 -24.13 6.38 -29.41
CA GLY A 19 -23.79 6.27 -30.81
C GLY A 19 -22.90 7.39 -31.32
N ASN A 20 -21.61 7.12 -31.44
CA ASN A 20 -20.98 6.96 -32.75
C ASN A 20 -19.47 7.20 -32.66
N ASN A 21 -18.72 6.15 -32.96
CA ASN A 21 -17.29 6.18 -33.19
C ASN A 21 -17.00 6.99 -34.47
N GLY A 22 -16.12 7.98 -34.37
CA GLY A 22 -15.72 8.79 -35.53
C GLY A 22 -14.48 9.62 -35.24
N CYS A 23 -13.33 9.03 -35.54
CA CYS A 23 -11.99 9.62 -35.50
C CYS A 23 -11.89 10.99 -36.19
N ALA A 24 -11.15 11.94 -35.61
CA ALA A 24 -10.24 12.82 -36.36
C ALA A 24 -9.30 13.61 -35.42
N ALA A 25 -8.04 13.15 -35.38
CA ALA A 25 -6.81 13.93 -35.33
C ALA A 25 -6.80 15.28 -34.57
N THR A 26 -6.24 15.27 -33.37
CA THR A 26 -5.33 16.35 -32.96
C THR A 26 -3.91 15.85 -33.09
N ASP A 27 -3.29 16.32 -34.16
CA ASP A 27 -1.85 16.46 -34.37
C ASP A 27 -1.23 17.12 -33.13
N PHE A 28 -0.55 16.32 -32.30
CA PHE A 28 0.37 16.82 -31.29
C PHE A 28 1.73 16.23 -31.61
N VAL A 29 2.58 17.08 -32.17
CA VAL A 29 3.93 16.76 -32.62
C VAL A 29 4.74 16.29 -31.42
N GLU A 30 5.35 15.11 -31.56
CA GLU A 30 6.39 14.55 -30.71
C GLU A 30 7.50 15.57 -30.43
N ASP A 31 7.77 15.83 -29.15
CA ASP A 31 9.13 16.08 -28.65
C ASP A 31 9.18 15.88 -27.13
N THR A 32 9.54 14.68 -26.70
CA THR A 32 10.50 14.41 -25.59
C THR A 32 10.62 12.89 -25.37
N GLY A 33 11.26 12.22 -26.33
CA GLY A 33 11.72 10.82 -26.20
C GLY A 33 12.88 10.64 -25.22
N ALA A 34 12.85 11.28 -24.04
CA ALA A 34 13.97 11.29 -23.10
C ALA A 34 13.60 11.14 -21.61
N GLU A 35 12.32 10.96 -21.25
CA GLU A 35 11.92 10.85 -19.82
C GLU A 35 11.37 9.49 -19.37
N LEU A 36 11.35 8.46 -20.24
CA LEU A 36 10.95 7.10 -19.83
C LEU A 36 12.13 6.18 -19.49
N ALA A 37 13.36 6.54 -19.88
CA ALA A 37 14.56 5.77 -19.52
C ALA A 37 14.94 5.91 -18.04
N ALA A 38 14.43 6.92 -17.34
CA ALA A 38 14.67 7.12 -15.92
C ALA A 38 13.85 6.18 -15.01
N LEU A 39 12.81 5.53 -15.54
CA LEU A 39 12.04 4.52 -14.78
C LEU A 39 12.64 3.12 -14.88
N ASP A 40 13.31 2.78 -15.99
CA ASP A 40 13.95 1.47 -16.17
C ASP A 40 15.21 1.29 -15.31
N ALA A 41 15.90 2.40 -15.00
CA ALA A 41 17.06 2.41 -14.10
C ALA A 41 16.72 2.20 -12.61
N LEU A 42 15.43 2.18 -12.23
CA LEU A 42 15.02 1.93 -10.84
C LEU A 42 14.96 0.44 -10.47
N ASN A 43 15.16 -0.47 -11.44
CA ASN A 43 14.96 -1.90 -11.23
C ASN A 43 16.26 -2.72 -11.13
N GLN A 44 17.42 -2.06 -11.03
CA GLN A 44 18.71 -2.73 -11.00
C GLN A 44 19.60 -2.12 -9.92
N ASP A 45 19.29 -2.41 -8.65
CA ASP A 45 20.27 -2.93 -7.67
C ASP A 45 19.62 -2.97 -6.27
N THR A 46 18.96 -4.08 -5.94
CA THR A 46 18.78 -4.48 -4.53
C THR A 46 19.01 -5.98 -4.46
N SER A 47 20.29 -6.34 -4.42
CA SER A 47 20.71 -7.66 -3.93
C SER A 47 20.70 -7.62 -2.40
N ALA A 48 19.54 -7.88 -1.80
CA ALA A 48 19.40 -8.42 -0.46
C ALA A 48 17.97 -8.97 -0.34
N ASP A 49 17.87 -10.29 -0.26
CA ASP A 49 16.68 -11.09 0.01
C ASP A 49 15.62 -10.40 0.89
N ASP A 50 14.58 -9.81 0.28
CA ASP A 50 13.21 -9.67 0.82
C ASP A 50 12.26 -9.22 -0.32
N GLU A 51 12.20 -9.99 -1.39
CA GLU A 51 11.22 -9.80 -2.47
C GLU A 51 9.88 -10.43 -2.05
N ASP A 52 9.04 -9.65 -1.35
CA ASP A 52 7.58 -9.75 -1.49
C ASP A 52 7.07 -8.51 -2.24
N LEU A 53 7.52 -8.38 -3.48
CA LEU A 53 6.81 -7.62 -4.49
C LEU A 53 5.78 -8.57 -5.11
N SER A 54 4.72 -8.91 -4.37
CA SER A 54 3.66 -9.77 -4.90
C SER A 54 3.03 -9.12 -6.14
N ASP A 55 3.19 -9.85 -7.24
CA ASP A 55 2.81 -9.63 -8.62
C ASP A 55 1.57 -8.77 -8.91
N ALA A 56 1.72 -8.00 -9.98
CA ALA A 56 0.64 -7.37 -10.70
C ALA A 56 -0.36 -8.42 -11.25
N ASP A 57 -1.54 -8.51 -10.64
CA ASP A 57 -2.76 -9.01 -11.30
C ASP A 57 -3.92 -8.01 -11.12
N GLY A 58 -4.18 -7.25 -12.20
CA GLY A 58 -5.54 -7.15 -12.71
C GLY A 58 -6.64 -6.47 -11.90
N SER A 59 -6.39 -5.47 -11.05
CA SER A 59 -7.43 -4.47 -10.74
C SER A 59 -6.81 -3.20 -10.15
N GLY A 60 -7.02 -2.06 -10.80
CA GLY A 60 -6.61 -0.78 -10.24
C GLY A 60 -7.22 -0.55 -8.85
N GLY A 61 -6.37 -0.22 -7.89
CA GLY A 61 -6.73 0.25 -6.56
C GLY A 61 -6.13 -0.64 -5.46
N TRP A 62 -5.27 -0.05 -4.63
CA TRP A 62 -4.77 -0.59 -3.36
C TRP A 62 -3.73 -1.72 -3.47
N GLN A 63 -2.45 -1.35 -3.37
CA GLN A 63 -1.36 -2.28 -3.14
C GLN A 63 -1.61 -3.04 -1.82
N LEU A 64 -1.64 -4.37 -1.92
CA LEU A 64 -1.87 -5.30 -0.83
C LEU A 64 -0.51 -5.86 -0.39
N THR A 65 -0.34 -6.04 0.91
CA THR A 65 0.84 -6.66 1.52
C THR A 65 0.37 -7.84 2.35
N THR A 66 0.99 -9.00 2.18
CA THR A 66 0.65 -10.21 2.93
C THR A 66 1.85 -10.65 3.76
N LEU A 67 1.67 -10.85 5.06
CA LEU A 67 2.69 -11.49 5.89
C LEU A 67 2.19 -12.82 6.43
N THR A 68 3.10 -13.78 6.46
CA THR A 68 2.87 -15.12 7.01
C THR A 68 3.78 -15.34 8.20
N ASN A 69 3.23 -15.95 9.24
CA ASN A 69 3.96 -16.41 10.41
C ASN A 69 5.06 -17.44 10.01
N PRO A 70 6.26 -17.46 10.62
CA PRO A 70 7.23 -18.55 10.50
C PRO A 70 6.67 -19.97 10.60
N ALA A 71 5.61 -20.19 11.39
CA ALA A 71 4.95 -21.48 11.52
C ALA A 71 4.03 -21.83 10.33
N GLU A 72 3.86 -20.93 9.36
CA GLU A 72 2.95 -21.06 8.21
C GLU A 72 1.50 -21.40 8.60
N THR A 73 1.11 -20.97 9.81
CA THR A 73 -0.22 -21.20 10.38
C THR A 73 -1.19 -20.07 10.09
N VAL A 74 -0.69 -18.83 10.06
CA VAL A 74 -1.47 -17.61 9.95
C VAL A 74 -0.85 -16.71 8.91
N SER A 75 -1.66 -16.30 7.93
CA SER A 75 -1.30 -15.29 6.95
C SER A 75 -2.30 -14.14 7.04
N VAL A 76 -1.80 -12.90 7.07
CA VAL A 76 -2.64 -11.70 7.14
C VAL A 76 -2.31 -10.81 5.96
N THR A 77 -3.35 -10.29 5.31
CA THR A 77 -3.22 -9.34 4.20
C THR A 77 -3.75 -7.98 4.63
N ALA A 78 -2.99 -6.92 4.38
CA ALA A 78 -3.38 -5.54 4.61
C ALA A 78 -3.21 -4.68 3.35
N SER A 79 -4.02 -3.64 3.22
CA SER A 79 -3.84 -2.61 2.20
C SER A 79 -2.85 -1.55 2.66
N MET A 80 -2.27 -0.81 1.72
CA MET A 80 -1.34 0.31 1.97
C MET A 80 -1.83 1.33 3.03
N ASP A 81 -3.15 1.51 3.20
CA ASP A 81 -3.81 2.31 4.26
C ASP A 81 -3.63 1.74 5.70
N GLY A 82 -3.11 0.53 5.83
CA GLY A 82 -3.04 -0.20 7.09
C GLY A 82 -4.33 -0.97 7.43
N GLN A 83 -5.37 -0.88 6.60
CA GLN A 83 -6.58 -1.68 6.77
C GLN A 83 -6.31 -3.16 6.50
N ILE A 84 -6.64 -4.03 7.47
CA ILE A 84 -6.61 -5.48 7.28
C ILE A 84 -7.71 -5.91 6.31
N ARG A 85 -7.34 -6.67 5.29
CA ARG A 85 -8.22 -7.15 4.23
C ARG A 85 -8.68 -8.57 4.41
N GLY A 86 -7.82 -9.43 4.94
CA GLY A 86 -8.08 -10.84 5.11
C GLY A 86 -7.11 -11.48 6.10
N VAL A 87 -7.56 -12.59 6.68
CA VAL A 87 -6.75 -13.47 7.51
C VAL A 87 -7.00 -14.89 7.02
N GLU A 88 -5.95 -15.57 6.59
CA GLU A 88 -5.97 -16.95 6.17
C GLU A 88 -5.31 -17.82 7.24
N LEU A 89 -5.95 -18.94 7.54
CA LEU A 89 -5.52 -19.88 8.58
C LEU A 89 -5.28 -21.24 7.93
N SER A 90 -4.13 -21.85 8.20
CA SER A 90 -3.86 -23.22 7.76
C SER A 90 -4.52 -24.23 8.70
N ALA A 91 -4.69 -25.48 8.28
CA ALA A 91 -5.27 -26.53 9.12
C ALA A 91 -4.44 -26.81 10.40
N ASN A 92 -3.17 -26.38 10.42
CA ASN A 92 -2.26 -26.62 11.53
C ASN A 92 -2.59 -25.76 12.77
N VAL A 93 -3.39 -24.70 12.62
CA VAL A 93 -3.90 -23.90 13.76
C VAL A 93 -4.71 -24.71 14.76
N ALA A 94 -5.26 -25.87 14.35
CA ALA A 94 -5.99 -26.77 15.23
C ALA A 94 -5.13 -27.41 16.33
N THR A 95 -3.81 -27.31 16.23
CA THR A 95 -2.87 -27.76 17.26
C THR A 95 -2.67 -26.73 18.38
N MET A 96 -3.11 -25.47 18.15
CA MET A 96 -2.95 -24.34 19.06
C MET A 96 -4.20 -24.12 19.91
N THR A 97 -4.04 -23.45 21.06
CA THR A 97 -5.20 -23.00 21.84
C THR A 97 -5.81 -21.74 21.22
N GLU A 98 -7.10 -21.46 21.50
CA GLU A 98 -7.77 -20.25 20.98
C GLU A 98 -7.03 -18.97 21.40
N SER A 99 -6.54 -18.90 22.63
CA SER A 99 -5.76 -17.76 23.12
C SER A 99 -4.46 -17.59 22.32
N GLU A 100 -3.74 -18.69 22.11
CA GLU A 100 -2.48 -18.67 21.36
C GLU A 100 -2.72 -18.23 19.91
N LEU A 101 -3.76 -18.76 19.25
CA LEU A 101 -4.14 -18.34 17.91
C LEU A 101 -4.52 -16.85 17.84
N ALA A 102 -5.27 -16.35 18.82
CA ALA A 102 -5.64 -14.94 18.86
C ALA A 102 -4.41 -14.04 18.99
N GLU A 103 -3.46 -14.41 19.86
CA GLU A 103 -2.21 -13.67 20.03
C GLU A 103 -1.33 -13.74 18.77
N GLU A 104 -1.32 -14.85 18.04
CA GLU A 104 -0.61 -14.98 16.76
C GLU A 104 -1.22 -14.06 15.70
N VAL A 105 -2.54 -14.11 15.52
CA VAL A 105 -3.25 -13.27 14.54
C VAL A 105 -3.03 -11.80 14.82
N LEU A 106 -3.14 -11.36 16.08
CA LEU A 106 -2.93 -9.96 16.45
C LEU A 106 -1.51 -9.48 16.13
N VAL A 107 -0.50 -10.30 16.41
CA VAL A 107 0.89 -9.95 16.14
C VAL A 107 1.19 -9.91 14.65
N VAL A 108 0.77 -10.93 13.89
CA VAL A 108 0.97 -10.95 12.43
C VAL A 108 0.20 -9.79 11.78
N ALA A 109 -1.01 -9.48 12.26
CA ALA A 109 -1.80 -8.36 11.76
C ALA A 109 -1.13 -7.01 12.02
N ASP A 110 -0.57 -6.77 13.21
CA ASP A 110 0.12 -5.51 13.47
C ASP A 110 1.40 -5.38 12.63
N LEU A 111 2.17 -6.45 12.47
CA LEU A 111 3.33 -6.45 11.56
C LEU A 111 2.92 -6.17 10.11
N THR A 112 1.84 -6.81 9.65
CA THR A 112 1.34 -6.61 8.28
C THR A 112 0.90 -5.17 8.07
N ARG A 113 0.23 -4.59 9.07
CA ARG A 113 -0.16 -3.18 9.07
C ARG A 113 1.06 -2.26 8.99
N GLN A 114 2.08 -2.49 9.82
CA GLN A 114 3.30 -1.69 9.81
C GLN A 114 4.02 -1.77 8.46
N ARG A 115 4.12 -2.98 7.89
CA ARG A 115 4.73 -3.19 6.57
C ARG A 115 3.94 -2.46 5.48
N ALA A 116 2.61 -2.55 5.48
CA ALA A 116 1.77 -1.87 4.51
C ALA A 116 1.85 -0.34 4.61
N LEU A 117 1.88 0.22 5.83
CA LEU A 117 2.04 1.66 6.05
C LEU A 117 3.43 2.18 5.64
N SER A 118 4.47 1.35 5.78
CA SER A 118 5.83 1.74 5.40
C SER A 118 6.00 2.07 3.92
N ALA A 119 5.15 1.50 3.06
CA ALA A 119 5.11 1.85 1.65
C ALA A 119 4.64 3.31 1.44
N GLN A 120 3.71 3.81 2.27
CA GLN A 120 3.32 5.23 2.24
C GLN A 120 4.46 6.14 2.69
N HIS A 121 5.20 5.73 3.72
CA HIS A 121 6.36 6.49 4.20
C HIS A 121 7.35 6.72 3.05
N ALA A 122 7.73 5.68 2.30
CA ALA A 122 8.68 5.80 1.19
C ALA A 122 8.18 6.74 0.09
N LEU A 123 6.90 6.65 -0.29
CA LEU A 123 6.29 7.50 -1.31
C LEU A 123 6.26 8.97 -0.89
N LEU A 124 5.83 9.25 0.34
CA LEU A 124 5.74 10.60 0.87
C LEU A 124 7.12 11.20 1.10
N ALA A 125 8.06 10.43 1.65
CA ALA A 125 9.44 10.88 1.86
C ALA A 125 10.10 11.32 0.54
N ARG A 126 9.92 10.52 -0.54
CA ARG A 126 10.41 10.88 -1.87
C ARG A 126 9.77 12.17 -2.39
N SER A 127 8.46 12.32 -2.21
CA SER A 127 7.71 13.49 -2.66
C SER A 127 8.11 14.76 -1.91
N LEU A 128 8.28 14.68 -0.59
CA LEU A 128 8.73 15.78 0.26
C LEU A 128 10.19 16.17 -0.04
N ARG A 129 11.06 15.19 -0.31
CA ARG A 129 12.44 15.47 -0.72
C ARG A 129 12.50 16.18 -2.08
N ALA A 130 11.62 15.81 -3.02
CA ALA A 130 11.56 16.43 -4.34
C ALA A 130 11.18 17.93 -4.29
N ILE A 131 10.41 18.36 -3.28
CA ILE A 131 10.08 19.78 -3.05
C ILE A 131 11.12 20.53 -2.20
N GLY A 132 12.22 19.85 -1.82
CA GLY A 132 13.34 20.45 -1.09
C GLY A 132 13.17 20.49 0.43
N ALA A 133 12.29 19.67 1.01
CA ALA A 133 12.19 19.57 2.46
C ALA A 133 13.39 18.80 3.07
N ASP A 134 13.78 19.20 4.28
CA ASP A 134 14.89 18.57 5.03
C ASP A 134 14.56 17.14 5.46
N ASP A 135 15.50 16.21 5.25
CA ASP A 135 15.31 14.78 5.55
C ASP A 135 14.97 14.47 7.02
N GLU A 136 15.48 15.27 7.95
CA GLU A 136 15.15 15.13 9.37
C GLU A 136 13.70 15.55 9.66
N ALA A 137 13.26 16.67 9.09
CA ALA A 137 11.89 17.14 9.21
C ALA A 137 10.90 16.20 8.51
N ILE A 138 11.29 15.60 7.38
CA ILE A 138 10.51 14.59 6.67
C ILE A 138 10.31 13.35 7.55
N ARG A 139 11.39 12.81 8.13
CA ARG A 139 11.29 11.63 9.00
C ARG A 139 10.42 11.91 10.23
N ASP A 140 10.63 13.03 10.91
CA ASP A 140 9.85 13.39 12.09
C ASP A 140 8.35 13.56 11.75
N LEU A 141 8.05 14.24 10.64
CA LEU A 141 6.68 14.42 10.18
C LEU A 141 6.01 13.08 9.83
N LEU A 142 6.72 12.17 9.17
CA LEU A 142 6.16 10.88 8.78
C LEU A 142 5.98 9.95 9.98
N ASP A 143 7.01 9.81 10.81
CA ASP A 143 7.02 8.89 11.95
C ASP A 143 6.12 9.40 13.08
N ASN A 144 6.36 10.63 13.58
CA ASN A 144 5.65 11.19 14.72
C ASN A 144 4.38 11.95 14.32
N GLY A 145 4.41 12.64 13.18
CA GLY A 145 3.27 13.45 12.74
C GLY A 145 2.14 12.64 12.09
N MET A 146 2.50 11.64 11.27
CA MET A 146 1.54 10.82 10.53
C MET A 146 1.44 9.37 11.04
N GLY A 147 2.35 8.94 11.93
CA GLY A 147 2.34 7.56 12.44
C GLY A 147 2.71 6.53 11.37
N LEU A 148 3.48 6.95 10.35
CA LEU A 148 3.94 6.10 9.27
C LEU A 148 5.34 5.59 9.61
N PRO A 149 5.50 4.32 10.00
CA PRO A 149 6.82 3.78 10.29
C PRO A 149 7.66 3.74 9.02
N SER A 150 8.97 3.94 9.15
CA SER A 150 9.88 3.73 8.02
C SER A 150 9.95 2.24 7.65
N PRO A 151 10.31 1.91 6.39
CA PRO A 151 10.49 0.52 5.96
C PRO A 151 11.50 -0.25 6.81
N GLU A 152 12.55 0.42 7.27
CA GLU A 152 13.57 -0.15 8.16
C GLU A 152 12.99 -0.46 9.55
N GLN A 153 12.24 0.48 10.15
CA GLN A 153 11.56 0.25 11.43
C GLN A 153 10.55 -0.90 11.36
N ALA A 154 9.79 -1.00 10.26
CA ALA A 154 8.85 -2.10 10.07
C ALA A 154 9.56 -3.46 9.95
N ALA A 155 10.67 -3.51 9.21
CA ALA A 155 11.49 -4.71 9.10
C ALA A 155 12.17 -5.08 10.43
N GLU A 156 12.65 -4.10 11.18
CA GLU A 156 13.25 -4.32 12.50
C GLU A 156 12.22 -4.83 13.52
N ALA A 157 11.01 -4.27 13.52
CA ALA A 157 9.91 -4.74 14.36
C ALA A 157 9.52 -6.19 14.02
N GLN A 158 9.44 -6.53 12.73
CA GLN A 158 9.21 -7.91 12.28
C GLN A 158 10.33 -8.84 12.74
N ALA A 159 11.59 -8.47 12.50
CA ALA A 159 12.74 -9.27 12.91
C ALA A 159 12.78 -9.45 14.44
N HIS A 160 12.50 -8.42 15.22
CA HIS A 160 12.44 -8.48 16.68
C HIS A 160 11.37 -9.47 17.15
N VAL A 161 10.15 -9.38 16.62
CA VAL A 161 9.06 -10.32 16.94
C VAL A 161 9.44 -11.75 16.54
N PHE A 162 10.04 -11.92 15.36
CA PHE A 162 10.45 -13.22 14.85
C PHE A 162 11.51 -13.86 15.75
N VAL A 163 12.50 -13.07 16.17
CA VAL A 163 13.56 -13.49 17.08
C VAL A 163 13.03 -13.81 18.48
N THR A 164 12.27 -12.91 19.08
CA THR A 164 11.83 -13.07 20.47
C THR A 164 10.80 -14.18 20.62
N ARG A 165 9.88 -14.35 19.66
CA ARG A 165 8.75 -15.26 19.78
C ARG A 165 9.00 -16.64 19.18
N TYR A 166 9.73 -16.74 18.06
CA TYR A 166 9.82 -18.00 17.30
C TYR A 166 11.17 -18.71 17.41
N ILE A 167 12.28 -18.01 17.66
CA ILE A 167 13.58 -18.69 17.90
C ILE A 167 13.55 -19.50 19.21
N SER A 168 12.67 -19.13 20.14
CA SER A 168 12.43 -19.88 21.37
C SER A 168 11.59 -21.16 21.18
N HIS A 169 11.08 -21.44 19.98
CA HIS A 169 10.18 -22.56 19.68
C HIS A 169 10.78 -23.60 18.71
N THR A 170 12.05 -23.46 18.34
CA THR A 170 12.80 -24.50 17.62
C THR A 170 13.58 -25.34 18.64
N ASP A 171 12.94 -26.33 19.26
CA ASP A 171 13.57 -27.48 19.94
C ASP A 171 12.84 -28.79 19.57
#